data_AF-A0AAJ7JA36-F1
#
_entry.id   AF-A0AAJ7JA36-F1
#
_cell.length_a   1.000
_cell.length_b   1.000
_cell.length_c   1.000
_cell.angle_alpha   90.00
_cell.angle_beta   90.00
_cell.angle_gamma   90.00
#
_symmetry.space_group_name_H-M   'P 1'
#
loop_
_entity.id
_entity.type
_entity.pdbx_description
1 polymer ?
#
loop_
_entity_poly.entity_id
_entity_poly.type
_entity_poly.pdbx_seq_one_letter_code
_entity_poly.pdbx_strand_id
1 'polypeptide(L)'
;MDHLLVLVLFAVLPFAIQDTTVDEGGCECAVFPMQISKSIIERALPYNVTCNDEGEEKCQQLCVALAESAREQAPQMICEKLNAHVENLQVAVYAKVCNAITWKFTGLKAADPICCHDGKSIACAEPAPFYLLTRSCGPAKTTRNYALTNETHPLKLRKIPMSGDAKKTISGL
;
A
#
# COMPACT_ATOMS: atom_id res chain seq x y z
N MET A 1 -43.97 -5.59 -63.25
CA MET A 1 -43.02 -6.57 -62.66
C MET A 1 -42.25 -5.95 -61.48
N ASP A 2 -42.65 -4.73 -61.09
CA ASP A 2 -41.90 -3.83 -60.21
C ASP A 2 -42.36 -3.85 -58.75
N HIS A 3 -43.57 -4.36 -58.46
CA HIS A 3 -44.05 -4.52 -57.09
C HIS A 3 -43.52 -5.78 -56.39
N LEU A 4 -43.11 -6.79 -57.16
CA LEU A 4 -42.59 -8.04 -56.60
C LEU A 4 -41.16 -7.86 -56.06
N LEU A 5 -40.37 -6.99 -56.70
CA LEU A 5 -38.97 -6.72 -56.34
C LEU A 5 -38.86 -5.94 -55.02
N VAL A 6 -39.83 -5.05 -54.74
CA VAL A 6 -39.91 -4.27 -53.49
C VAL A 6 -40.28 -5.15 -52.30
N LEU A 7 -41.17 -6.13 -52.48
CA LEU A 7 -41.58 -7.06 -51.42
C LEU A 7 -40.45 -8.04 -51.04
N VAL A 8 -39.64 -8.46 -52.01
CA VAL A 8 -38.48 -9.33 -51.74
C VAL A 8 -37.38 -8.59 -50.97
N LEU A 9 -37.17 -7.29 -51.23
CA LEU A 9 -36.22 -6.47 -50.46
C LEU A 9 -36.59 -6.37 -48.98
N PHE A 10 -37.88 -6.28 -48.62
CA PHE A 10 -38.31 -6.28 -47.21
C PHE A 10 -38.29 -7.66 -46.54
N ALA A 11 -38.38 -8.75 -47.29
CA ALA A 11 -38.38 -10.11 -46.73
C ALA A 11 -36.97 -10.65 -46.40
N VAL A 12 -35.93 -10.12 -47.04
CA VAL A 12 -34.52 -10.57 -46.86
C VAL A 12 -33.72 -9.63 -45.94
N LEU A 13 -34.31 -8.51 -45.50
CA LEU A 13 -33.69 -7.53 -44.61
C LEU A 13 -34.18 -7.56 -43.13
N PRO A 14 -34.39 -8.70 -42.44
CA PRO A 14 -34.17 -8.72 -41.01
C PRO A 14 -32.66 -8.88 -40.74
N PHE A 15 -31.83 -8.06 -41.38
CA PHE A 15 -30.42 -7.96 -41.02
C PHE A 15 -30.35 -7.20 -39.70
N ALA A 16 -30.28 -7.98 -38.62
CA ALA A 16 -29.50 -7.69 -37.44
C ALA A 16 -29.50 -6.23 -36.97
N ILE A 17 -30.66 -5.73 -36.55
CA ILE A 17 -30.67 -4.75 -35.46
C ILE A 17 -30.46 -5.61 -34.20
N GLN A 18 -29.21 -6.01 -33.93
CA GLN A 18 -28.87 -6.25 -32.53
C GLN A 18 -28.97 -4.87 -31.89
N ASP A 19 -29.98 -4.68 -31.04
CA ASP A 19 -29.86 -3.72 -29.97
C ASP A 19 -28.54 -4.03 -29.25
N THR A 20 -27.46 -3.38 -29.67
CA THR A 20 -26.24 -3.25 -28.88
C THR A 20 -26.56 -2.27 -27.76
N THR A 21 -27.55 -2.63 -26.94
CA THR A 21 -27.76 -2.03 -25.64
C THR A 21 -26.61 -2.57 -24.81
N VAL A 22 -25.54 -1.78 -24.72
CA VAL A 22 -24.46 -2.09 -23.80
C VAL A 22 -25.11 -2.00 -22.42
N ASP A 23 -25.22 -3.15 -21.74
CA ASP A 23 -25.78 -3.22 -20.39
C ASP A 23 -24.98 -2.26 -19.51
N GLU A 24 -25.67 -1.36 -18.80
CA GLU A 24 -25.06 -0.40 -17.89
C GLU A 24 -25.45 -0.74 -16.45
N GLY A 25 -24.51 -0.62 -15.53
CA GLY A 25 -24.71 -0.93 -14.12
C GLY A 25 -23.80 -0.14 -13.19
N GLY A 26 -23.98 -0.36 -11.89
CA GLY A 26 -23.22 0.36 -10.87
C GLY A 26 -21.75 -0.05 -10.83
N CYS A 27 -20.90 0.89 -10.41
CA CYS A 27 -19.52 0.62 -10.02
C CYS A 27 -19.42 0.59 -8.48
N GLU A 28 -18.80 -0.44 -7.92
CA GLU A 28 -18.56 -0.57 -6.49
C GLU A 28 -17.05 -0.68 -6.22
N CYS A 29 -16.60 0.00 -5.17
CA CYS A 29 -15.23 -0.03 -4.68
C CYS A 29 -15.20 -0.65 -3.29
N ALA A 30 -14.17 -1.42 -2.99
CA ALA A 30 -13.98 -2.00 -1.68
C ALA A 30 -12.52 -1.97 -1.22
N VAL A 31 -12.34 -1.92 0.10
CA VAL A 31 -11.04 -2.06 0.75
C VAL A 31 -11.01 -3.39 1.48
N PHE A 32 -10.06 -4.25 1.13
CA PHE A 32 -9.87 -5.55 1.77
C PHE A 32 -8.55 -5.60 2.54
N PRO A 33 -8.49 -6.31 3.68
CA PRO A 33 -7.24 -6.78 4.25
C PRO A 33 -6.59 -7.75 3.28
N MET A 34 -5.27 -7.69 3.08
CA MET A 34 -4.59 -8.66 2.20
C MET A 34 -4.66 -10.11 2.70
N GLN A 35 -5.01 -10.33 3.97
CA GLN A 35 -4.98 -11.63 4.64
C GLN A 35 -6.38 -12.23 4.89
N ILE A 36 -7.46 -11.47 4.65
CA ILE A 36 -8.82 -11.84 5.06
C ILE A 36 -9.79 -11.64 3.89
N SER A 37 -10.80 -12.50 3.79
CA SER A 37 -11.81 -12.48 2.72
C SER A 37 -12.99 -11.51 2.93
N LYS A 38 -12.97 -10.70 4.00
CA LYS A 38 -14.04 -9.75 4.31
C LYS A 38 -13.57 -8.31 4.07
N SER A 39 -14.37 -7.55 3.34
CA SER A 39 -14.15 -6.12 3.13
C SER A 39 -14.26 -5.34 4.45
N ILE A 40 -13.47 -4.27 4.55
CA ILE A 40 -13.54 -3.29 5.64
C ILE A 40 -14.51 -2.17 5.26
N ILE A 41 -14.41 -1.71 4.01
CA ILE A 41 -15.19 -0.62 3.44
C ILE A 41 -15.70 -1.10 2.08
N GLU A 42 -16.98 -0.88 1.82
CA GLU A 42 -17.60 -1.04 0.51
C GLU A 42 -18.38 0.24 0.17
N ARG A 43 -18.26 0.71 -1.06
CA ARG A 43 -18.90 1.93 -1.55
C ARG A 43 -19.35 1.75 -2.99
N ALA A 44 -20.65 1.85 -3.22
CA ALA A 44 -21.20 2.06 -4.55
C ALA A 44 -20.97 3.52 -4.97
N LEU A 45 -20.47 3.73 -6.18
CA LEU A 45 -20.32 5.04 -6.79
C LEU A 45 -21.64 5.46 -7.46
N PRO A 46 -22.03 6.74 -7.38
CA PRO A 46 -23.25 7.25 -8.03
C PRO A 46 -23.01 7.51 -9.52
N TYR A 47 -22.40 6.55 -10.23
CA TYR A 47 -22.13 6.63 -11.67
C TYR A 47 -22.27 5.24 -12.30
N ASN A 48 -22.93 5.18 -13.44
CA ASN A 48 -23.10 3.95 -14.20
C ASN A 48 -21.91 3.74 -15.15
N VAL A 49 -21.49 2.49 -15.27
CA VAL A 49 -20.49 2.04 -16.22
C VAL A 49 -21.08 0.92 -17.06
N THR A 50 -20.50 0.68 -18.22
CA THR A 50 -20.85 -0.45 -19.07
C THR A 50 -20.45 -1.77 -18.40
N CYS A 51 -21.24 -2.82 -18.54
CA CYS A 51 -21.00 -4.15 -17.97
C CYS A 51 -20.10 -4.99 -18.90
N ASN A 52 -18.99 -4.39 -19.32
CA ASN A 52 -17.99 -4.98 -20.20
C ASN A 52 -16.57 -4.55 -19.74
N ASP A 53 -15.55 -4.99 -20.47
CA ASP A 53 -14.15 -4.69 -20.11
C ASP A 53 -13.85 -3.19 -20.04
N GLU A 54 -14.48 -2.38 -20.90
CA GLU A 54 -14.33 -0.92 -20.89
C GLU A 54 -14.87 -0.31 -19.58
N GLY A 55 -16.05 -0.74 -19.14
CA GLY A 55 -16.64 -0.21 -17.91
C GLY A 55 -15.96 -0.75 -16.65
N GLU A 56 -15.40 -1.95 -16.72
CA GLU A 56 -14.51 -2.48 -15.68
C GLU A 56 -13.26 -1.63 -15.52
N GLU A 57 -12.57 -1.29 -16.62
CA GLU A 57 -11.39 -0.43 -16.60
C GLU A 57 -11.73 0.95 -16.02
N LYS A 58 -12.84 1.55 -16.47
CA LYS A 58 -13.31 2.84 -15.93
C LYS A 58 -13.64 2.75 -14.43
N CYS A 59 -14.33 1.69 -14.00
CA CYS A 59 -14.65 1.50 -12.59
C CYS A 59 -13.38 1.33 -11.74
N GLN A 60 -12.40 0.57 -12.24
CA GLN A 60 -11.10 0.44 -11.59
C GLN A 60 -10.40 1.80 -11.44
N GLN A 61 -10.33 2.60 -12.50
CA GLN A 61 -9.73 3.94 -12.46
C GLN A 61 -10.44 4.85 -11.46
N LEU A 62 -11.78 4.82 -11.41
CA LEU A 62 -12.57 5.57 -10.43
C LEU A 62 -12.29 5.14 -8.99
N CYS A 63 -12.20 3.84 -8.72
CA CYS A 63 -11.89 3.33 -7.39
C CYS A 63 -10.47 3.70 -6.94
N VAL A 64 -9.49 3.67 -7.85
CA VAL A 64 -8.13 4.13 -7.59
C VAL A 64 -8.13 5.62 -7.26
N ALA A 65 -8.74 6.46 -8.10
CA ALA A 65 -8.82 7.90 -7.88
C ALA A 65 -9.49 8.25 -6.55
N LEU A 66 -10.58 7.56 -6.21
CA LEU A 66 -11.26 7.75 -4.92
C LEU A 66 -10.33 7.40 -3.76
N ALA A 67 -9.68 6.23 -3.81
CA ALA A 67 -8.78 5.79 -2.74
C ALA A 67 -7.57 6.73 -2.58
N GLU A 68 -6.98 7.19 -3.68
CA GLU A 68 -5.88 8.16 -3.64
C GLU A 68 -6.32 9.51 -3.09
N SER A 69 -7.50 10.00 -3.46
CA SER A 69 -8.06 11.25 -2.92
C SER A 69 -8.28 11.18 -1.41
N ALA A 70 -8.53 9.97 -0.89
CA ALA A 70 -8.75 9.72 0.52
C ALA A 70 -7.48 9.29 1.27
N ARG A 71 -6.31 9.23 0.61
CA ARG A 71 -5.08 8.61 1.15
C ARG A 71 -4.71 9.06 2.56
N GLU A 72 -4.81 10.37 2.83
CA GLU A 72 -4.46 10.94 4.14
C GLU A 72 -5.45 10.57 5.25
N GLN A 73 -6.73 10.41 4.89
CA GLN A 73 -7.82 10.11 5.82
C GLN A 73 -8.09 8.60 5.93
N ALA A 74 -7.61 7.82 4.97
CA ALA A 74 -7.87 6.39 4.85
C ALA A 74 -7.48 5.58 6.10
N PRO A 75 -6.31 5.79 6.74
CA PRO A 75 -5.96 5.05 7.96
C PRO A 75 -7.00 5.23 9.07
N GLN A 76 -7.45 6.46 9.29
CA GLN A 76 -8.46 6.75 10.31
C GLN A 76 -9.82 6.13 9.95
N MET A 77 -10.29 6.30 8.71
CA MET A 77 -11.56 5.70 8.25
C MET A 77 -11.56 4.17 8.35
N ILE A 78 -10.42 3.53 8.05
CA ILE A 78 -10.24 2.07 8.14
C ILE A 78 -10.30 1.64 9.61
N CYS A 79 -9.57 2.31 10.50
CA CYS A 79 -9.57 1.97 11.91
C CYS A 79 -10.96 2.17 12.54
N GLU A 80 -11.68 3.24 12.20
CA GLU A 80 -13.04 3.47 12.67
C GLU A 80 -14.00 2.34 12.26
N LYS A 81 -13.84 1.82 11.04
CA LYS A 81 -14.65 0.71 10.54
C LYS A 81 -14.33 -0.63 11.18
N LEU A 82 -13.05 -0.86 11.49
CA LEU A 82 -12.64 -2.06 12.21
C LEU A 82 -13.05 -2.02 13.68
N ASN A 83 -12.99 -0.84 14.30
CA ASN A 83 -13.27 -0.62 15.72
C ASN A 83 -12.58 -1.65 16.63
N ALA A 84 -11.33 -1.97 16.30
CA ALA A 84 -10.54 -3.00 16.98
C ALA A 84 -9.06 -2.61 17.00
N HIS A 85 -8.30 -3.28 17.86
CA HIS A 85 -6.85 -3.19 17.84
C HIS A 85 -6.28 -4.11 16.75
N VAL A 86 -5.49 -3.53 15.83
CA VAL A 86 -4.87 -4.25 14.72
C VAL A 86 -3.48 -3.67 14.49
N GLU A 87 -2.48 -4.55 14.38
CA GLU A 87 -1.10 -4.18 14.09
C GLU A 87 -0.73 -4.58 12.67
N ASN A 88 0.07 -3.74 12.01
CA ASN A 88 0.66 -3.97 10.69
C ASN A 88 -0.34 -4.40 9.60
N LEU A 89 -1.54 -3.80 9.59
CA LEU A 89 -2.57 -4.10 8.61
C LEU A 89 -2.16 -3.63 7.22
N GLN A 90 -2.09 -4.55 6.27
CA GLN A 90 -1.98 -4.24 4.85
C GLN A 90 -3.35 -4.35 4.19
N VAL A 91 -3.70 -3.32 3.42
CA VAL A 91 -4.97 -3.24 2.69
C VAL A 91 -4.75 -3.00 1.20
N ALA A 92 -5.72 -3.44 0.41
CA ALA A 92 -5.76 -3.28 -1.04
C ALA A 92 -7.15 -2.85 -1.50
N VAL A 93 -7.19 -2.13 -2.63
CA VAL A 93 -8.43 -1.61 -3.23
C VAL A 93 -8.89 -2.55 -4.33
N TYR A 94 -10.18 -2.86 -4.31
CA TYR A 94 -10.86 -3.73 -5.25
C TYR A 94 -12.04 -3.00 -5.90
N ALA A 95 -12.38 -3.40 -7.11
CA ALA A 95 -13.50 -2.90 -7.87
C ALA A 95 -14.42 -4.04 -8.30
N LYS A 96 -15.69 -3.72 -8.49
CA LYS A 96 -16.72 -4.62 -8.99
C LYS A 96 -17.70 -3.80 -9.83
N VAL A 97 -18.04 -4.30 -11.00
CA VAL A 97 -19.02 -3.66 -11.88
C VAL A 97 -20.28 -4.52 -11.96
N CYS A 98 -21.42 -3.83 -12.02
CA CYS A 98 -22.73 -4.43 -12.22
C CYS A 98 -22.98 -5.55 -11.17
N ASN A 99 -23.55 -6.67 -11.59
CA ASN A 99 -23.85 -7.81 -10.71
C ASN A 99 -22.72 -8.85 -10.66
N ALA A 100 -21.47 -8.44 -10.91
CA ALA A 100 -20.34 -9.36 -10.81
C ALA A 100 -20.25 -9.95 -9.39
N ILE A 101 -19.95 -11.25 -9.30
CA ILE A 101 -19.85 -11.97 -8.02
C ILE A 101 -18.46 -11.75 -7.40
N THR A 102 -17.45 -11.51 -8.23
CA THR A 102 -16.04 -11.48 -7.83
C THR A 102 -15.49 -10.06 -7.85
N TRP A 103 -14.81 -9.68 -6.75
CA TRP A 103 -14.04 -8.46 -6.66
C TRP A 103 -12.73 -8.58 -7.43
N LYS A 104 -12.38 -7.54 -8.20
CA LYS A 104 -11.12 -7.47 -8.95
C LYS A 104 -10.15 -6.50 -8.30
N PHE A 105 -8.91 -6.94 -8.12
CA PHE A 105 -7.86 -6.10 -7.54
C PHE A 105 -7.50 -4.97 -8.51
N THR A 106 -7.49 -3.74 -8.02
CA THR A 106 -7.24 -2.54 -8.86
C THR A 106 -5.76 -2.27 -9.14
N GLY A 107 -4.85 -3.02 -8.51
CA GLY A 107 -3.41 -2.70 -8.51
C GLY A 107 -2.98 -1.79 -7.36
N LEU A 108 -3.92 -1.13 -6.67
CA LEU A 108 -3.62 -0.19 -5.59
C LEU A 108 -3.62 -0.87 -4.22
N LYS A 109 -2.49 -0.77 -3.52
CA LYS A 109 -2.30 -1.17 -2.13
C LYS A 109 -1.82 0.00 -1.28
N ALA A 110 -2.06 -0.06 0.03
CA ALA A 110 -1.46 0.90 0.95
C ALA A 110 0.08 0.82 0.87
N ALA A 111 0.72 1.99 0.83
CA ALA A 111 2.19 2.07 0.82
C ALA A 111 2.78 1.66 2.17
N ASP A 112 2.18 2.18 3.25
CA ASP A 112 2.56 1.91 4.62
C ASP A 112 1.52 1.02 5.33
N PRO A 113 1.95 0.19 6.30
CA PRO A 113 1.01 -0.55 7.13
C PRO A 113 0.16 0.39 7.99
N ILE A 114 -1.07 -0.03 8.26
CA ILE A 114 -2.00 0.69 9.14
C ILE A 114 -2.02 0.00 10.50
N CYS A 115 -1.92 0.79 11.57
CA CYS A 115 -2.09 0.31 12.94
C CYS A 115 -3.27 1.03 13.58
N CYS A 116 -4.09 0.26 14.28
CA CYS A 116 -5.33 0.71 14.90
C CYS A 116 -5.32 0.38 16.39
N HIS A 117 -5.80 1.31 17.21
CA HIS A 117 -6.08 1.09 18.62
C HIS A 117 -7.42 1.74 18.98
N ASP A 118 -8.38 0.94 19.44
CA ASP A 118 -9.74 1.38 19.79
C ASP A 118 -10.39 2.27 18.70
N GLY A 119 -10.29 1.82 17.45
CA GLY A 119 -10.86 2.51 16.30
C GLY A 119 -10.10 3.76 15.84
N LYS A 120 -8.95 4.08 16.43
CA LYS A 120 -8.10 5.21 16.04
C LYS A 120 -6.85 4.74 15.32
N SER A 121 -6.47 5.47 14.28
CA SER A 121 -5.18 5.25 13.62
C SER A 121 -4.04 5.72 14.51
N ILE A 122 -3.03 4.86 14.64
CA ILE A 122 -1.79 5.12 15.38
C ILE A 122 -0.60 4.82 14.46
N ALA A 123 0.58 5.34 14.82
CA ALA A 123 1.82 4.95 14.17
C ALA A 123 2.12 3.47 14.48
N CYS A 124 2.47 2.70 13.45
CA CYS A 124 2.96 1.35 13.63
C CYS A 124 4.33 1.36 14.31
N ALA A 125 4.59 0.36 15.16
CA ALA A 125 5.92 0.17 15.70
C ALA A 125 6.91 -0.10 14.56
N GLU A 126 7.96 0.71 14.46
CA GLU A 126 9.04 0.41 13.54
C GLU A 126 9.65 -0.94 13.91
N PRO A 127 9.99 -1.80 12.95
CA PRO A 127 10.74 -3.01 13.25
C PRO A 127 12.03 -2.60 13.94
N ALA A 128 12.19 -2.98 15.22
CA ALA A 128 13.37 -2.64 15.98
C ALA A 128 14.61 -3.05 15.18
N PRO A 129 15.57 -2.14 14.93
CA PRO A 129 16.75 -2.47 14.16
C PRO A 129 17.46 -3.65 14.85
N PHE A 130 17.84 -4.66 14.06
CA PHE A 130 18.44 -5.92 14.52
C PHE A 130 19.65 -5.70 15.46
N TYR A 131 20.30 -4.53 15.40
CA TYR A 131 21.41 -4.14 16.26
C TYR A 131 21.03 -3.80 17.71
N LEU A 132 19.76 -3.51 18.03
CA LEU A 132 19.32 -3.19 19.39
C LEU A 132 19.03 -4.45 20.26
N LEU A 133 19.03 -5.65 19.69
CA LEU A 133 18.82 -6.90 20.44
C LEU A 133 20.07 -7.42 21.19
N THR A 134 21.18 -6.68 21.18
CA THR A 134 22.39 -7.06 21.94
C THR A 134 22.74 -6.06 23.04
N ARG A 135 21.85 -5.84 24.00
CA ARG A 135 22.23 -5.14 25.24
C ARG A 135 21.45 -5.52 26.49
N SER A 136 21.52 -6.78 26.87
CA SER A 136 21.54 -7.14 28.30
C SER A 136 22.99 -7.10 28.79
N CYS A 137 23.47 -5.91 29.18
CA CYS A 137 24.75 -5.80 29.88
C CYS A 137 24.62 -6.45 31.26
N GLY A 138 25.26 -7.61 31.43
CA GLY A 138 25.76 -8.05 32.74
C GLY A 138 26.74 -7.03 33.34
N PRO A 139 27.11 -7.16 34.62
CA PRO A 139 27.76 -6.09 35.37
C PRO A 139 29.11 -5.68 34.76
N ALA A 140 29.27 -4.36 34.65
CA ALA A 140 30.42 -3.67 34.06
C ALA A 140 31.75 -4.05 34.73
N LYS A 141 32.73 -4.46 33.93
CA LYS A 141 34.15 -4.34 34.28
C LYS A 141 34.83 -3.39 33.29
N THR A 142 35.24 -2.26 33.85
CA THR A 142 36.30 -1.32 33.45
C THR A 142 36.41 -0.96 31.96
N THR A 143 36.00 0.29 31.70
CA THR A 143 36.11 1.07 30.48
C THR A 143 37.53 1.14 29.93
N ARG A 144 37.71 0.87 28.64
CA ARG A 144 38.86 1.32 27.85
C ARG A 144 38.33 1.95 26.57
N ASN A 145 38.49 3.26 26.42
CA ASN A 145 38.07 4.01 25.25
C ASN A 145 39.04 3.74 24.09
N TYR A 146 38.54 3.36 22.93
CA TYR A 146 39.30 3.38 21.68
C TYR A 146 38.51 4.20 20.66
N ALA A 147 39.15 5.24 20.12
CA ALA A 147 38.63 5.98 18.99
C ALA A 147 38.80 5.15 17.71
N LEU A 148 37.72 4.93 16.96
CA LEU A 148 37.76 4.28 15.65
C LEU A 148 37.91 5.35 14.56
N THR A 149 39.09 5.44 13.96
CA THR A 149 39.27 6.13 12.66
C THR A 149 38.97 5.14 11.54
N ASN A 150 38.06 5.55 10.65
CA ASN A 150 37.55 4.78 9.54
C ASN A 150 38.53 4.81 8.36
N GLU A 151 39.32 3.76 8.12
CA GLU A 151 40.08 3.62 6.86
C GLU A 151 40.27 2.13 6.51
N THR A 152 40.14 1.86 5.22
CA THR A 152 39.89 0.58 4.56
C THR A 152 41.18 -0.23 4.32
N HIS A 153 41.14 -1.53 4.63
CA HIS A 153 42.08 -2.60 4.23
C HIS A 153 43.47 -2.74 4.93
N PRO A 154 44.04 -3.97 4.99
CA PRO A 154 44.84 -4.44 6.12
C PRO A 154 46.35 -4.44 5.84
N LEU A 155 47.17 -4.14 6.86
CA LEU A 155 48.40 -4.89 7.21
C LEU A 155 49.23 -4.21 8.31
N LYS A 156 49.78 -5.06 9.18
CA LYS A 156 50.93 -4.88 10.10
C LYS A 156 50.72 -4.07 11.39
N LEU A 157 50.48 -4.82 12.48
CA LEU A 157 50.83 -4.39 13.84
C LEU A 157 52.34 -4.14 13.96
N ARG A 158 52.74 -2.89 14.22
CA ARG A 158 54.01 -2.57 14.87
C ARG A 158 53.72 -2.13 16.31
N LYS A 159 54.33 -2.80 17.29
CA LYS A 159 54.39 -2.35 18.68
C LYS A 159 55.35 -1.16 18.76
N ILE A 160 54.89 -0.03 19.29
CA ILE A 160 55.75 1.09 19.69
C ILE A 160 55.89 1.03 21.22
N PRO A 161 57.12 0.98 21.77
CA PRO A 161 57.32 1.02 23.22
C PRO A 161 57.10 2.44 23.77
N MET A 162 56.57 2.52 24.98
CA MET A 162 56.42 3.76 25.75
C MET A 162 57.79 4.30 26.16
N SER A 163 58.01 5.59 25.93
CA SER A 163 59.14 6.34 26.48
C SER A 163 58.58 7.43 27.41
N GLY A 164 59.15 7.49 28.61
CA GLY A 164 58.64 8.25 29.74
C GLY A 164 59.05 9.72 29.81
N ASP A 165 58.50 10.32 30.84
CA ASP A 165 58.78 11.59 31.53
C ASP A 165 59.81 12.58 30.96
N ALA A 166 59.37 13.85 30.80
CA ALA A 166 60.14 15.00 31.29
C ALA A 166 59.26 16.25 31.48
N LYS A 167 59.31 16.76 32.73
CA LYS A 167 58.82 18.06 33.21
C LYS A 167 59.16 19.23 32.29
N LYS A 168 58.26 20.24 32.22
CA LYS A 168 58.69 21.64 32.13
C LYS A 168 57.76 22.62 32.85
N THR A 169 58.42 23.38 33.69
CA THR A 169 58.07 24.48 34.60
C THR A 169 57.17 25.56 34.00
N ILE A 170 56.20 26.03 34.81
CA ILE A 170 55.41 27.25 34.61
C ILE A 170 56.20 28.43 35.22
N SER A 171 56.33 29.53 34.48
CA SER A 171 56.73 30.83 35.02
C SER A 171 55.92 31.94 34.36
N GLY A 172 55.20 32.69 35.20
CA GLY A 172 54.92 34.12 35.07
C GLY A 172 54.02 34.61 33.93
N LEU A 173 52.78 34.97 34.26
CA LEU A 173 52.38 36.39 34.38
C LEU A 173 51.25 36.51 35.41
#